data_AF-A0A162B718-F1
#
_entry.id   AF-A0A162B718-F1
#
_cell.length_a   1.000
_cell.length_b   1.000
_cell.length_c   1.000
_cell.angle_alpha   90.00
_cell.angle_beta   90.00
_cell.angle_gamma   90.00
#
_symmetry.space_group_name_H-M   'P 1'
#
loop_
_entity.id
_entity.type
_entity.pdbx_description
1 polymer ?
#
loop_
_entity_poly.entity_id
_entity_poly.type
_entity_poly.pdbx_seq_one_letter_code
_entity_poly.pdbx_strand_id
1 'polypeptide(L)'
;MDWLSGTDSFVSIIVGAITIYATVQIWRKKKSALNQKSEISACPAQRFLDLFEAHGVAKSQIPAFFGRGLTISDCSSPMKLLKKLTDELLKDAANLFAVNIDWLYGTTDEVYKIHQFYKHPEYCKGFVEALKSEGCNLTCYALWPNKNLTFTDFKSAIVIMEEVGCINERPIHRLHILGGWVHSYWKCRGYYAACTSIIMKNDIRVFGKTIEVEPLTHIANGTRLPAYNFDDSLFDFTLGESWLADDFIDNPECYLKGISPETDNFGLHAAIDLWLNLEEQGLLIITKYSNPQYVRTLFVQFEVGCGDS
;
A
#
# COMPACT_ATOMS: atom_id res chain seq x y z
N MET A 1 -13.49 -36.43 -61.19
CA MET A 1 -12.83 -35.23 -60.64
C MET A 1 -13.90 -34.20 -60.35
N ASP A 2 -13.75 -33.56 -59.19
CA ASP A 2 -14.39 -32.31 -58.76
C ASP A 2 -15.87 -32.31 -58.38
N TRP A 3 -16.16 -32.79 -57.16
CA TRP A 3 -17.38 -32.42 -56.43
C TRP A 3 -17.20 -32.34 -54.90
N LEU A 4 -16.02 -31.93 -54.41
CA LEU A 4 -15.73 -31.81 -52.97
C LEU A 4 -14.88 -30.59 -52.57
N SER A 5 -14.76 -29.55 -53.40
CA SER A 5 -14.00 -28.33 -53.04
C SER A 5 -14.85 -27.15 -52.58
N GLY A 6 -16.19 -27.23 -52.70
CA GLY A 6 -17.10 -26.12 -52.39
C GLY A 6 -17.67 -26.07 -50.97
N THR A 7 -17.69 -27.21 -50.27
CA THR A 7 -18.33 -27.33 -48.94
C THR A 7 -17.42 -26.91 -47.79
N ASP A 8 -16.11 -27.13 -47.92
CA ASP A 8 -15.14 -26.88 -46.83
C ASP A 8 -14.87 -25.38 -46.62
N SER A 9 -14.99 -24.57 -47.67
CA SER A 9 -14.85 -23.11 -47.60
C SER A 9 -16.05 -22.45 -46.91
N PHE A 10 -17.27 -22.89 -47.21
CA PHE A 10 -18.48 -22.37 -46.57
C PHE A 10 -18.60 -22.75 -45.10
N VAL A 11 -18.26 -23.99 -44.74
CA VAL A 11 -18.26 -24.43 -43.33
C VAL A 11 -17.22 -23.64 -42.53
N SER A 12 -16.04 -23.38 -43.08
CA SER A 12 -14.98 -22.61 -42.41
C SER A 12 -15.37 -21.15 -42.17
N ILE A 13 -16.07 -20.51 -43.11
CA ILE A 13 -16.57 -19.13 -42.97
C ILE A 13 -17.66 -19.06 -41.89
N ILE A 14 -18.57 -20.03 -41.84
CA ILE A 14 -19.63 -20.09 -40.83
C ILE A 14 -19.04 -20.31 -39.43
N VAL A 15 -18.06 -21.22 -39.28
CA VAL A 15 -17.38 -21.47 -38.00
C VAL A 15 -16.59 -20.24 -37.55
N GLY A 16 -15.91 -19.53 -38.47
CA GLY A 16 -15.23 -18.27 -38.18
C GLY A 16 -16.18 -17.17 -37.67
N ALA A 17 -17.33 -17.00 -38.33
CA ALA A 17 -18.35 -16.02 -37.93
C ALA A 17 -18.98 -16.33 -36.56
N ILE A 18 -19.27 -17.61 -36.28
CA ILE A 18 -19.79 -18.06 -34.98
C ILE A 18 -18.77 -17.80 -33.87
N THR A 19 -17.49 -18.08 -34.13
CA THR A 19 -16.41 -17.86 -33.15
C THR A 19 -16.29 -16.38 -32.82
N ILE A 20 -16.23 -15.50 -33.84
CA ILE A 20 -16.17 -14.04 -33.64
C ILE A 20 -17.39 -13.53 -32.86
N TYR A 21 -18.60 -14.00 -33.20
CA TYR A 21 -19.82 -13.61 -32.50
C TYR A 21 -19.80 -14.02 -31.02
N ALA A 22 -19.35 -15.23 -30.71
CA ALA A 22 -19.21 -15.71 -29.34
C ALA A 22 -18.21 -14.87 -28.54
N THR A 23 -17.05 -14.52 -29.11
CA THR A 23 -16.04 -13.68 -28.46
C THR A 23 -16.57 -12.26 -28.18
N VAL A 24 -17.32 -11.68 -29.12
CA VAL A 24 -17.97 -10.37 -28.95
C VAL A 24 -19.04 -10.40 -27.86
N GLN A 25 -19.83 -11.47 -27.76
CA GLN A 25 -20.84 -11.65 -26.71
C GLN A 25 -20.20 -11.80 -25.32
N ILE A 26 -19.11 -12.57 -25.21
CA ILE A 26 -18.35 -12.72 -23.95
C ILE A 26 -17.73 -11.38 -23.55
N TRP A 27 -17.15 -10.64 -24.49
CA TRP A 27 -16.60 -9.30 -24.24
C TRP A 27 -17.67 -8.30 -23.79
N ARG A 28 -18.85 -8.30 -24.44
CA ARG A 28 -19.99 -7.46 -24.03
C ARG A 28 -20.52 -7.80 -22.64
N LYS A 29 -20.64 -9.08 -22.31
CA LYS A 29 -21.04 -9.52 -20.96
C LYS A 29 -20.01 -9.13 -19.90
N LYS A 30 -18.71 -9.29 -20.18
CA LYS A 30 -17.63 -8.82 -19.30
C LYS A 30 -17.67 -7.31 -19.12
N LYS A 31 -17.85 -6.53 -20.19
CA LYS A 31 -17.94 -5.07 -20.15
C LYS A 31 -19.17 -4.57 -19.39
N SER A 32 -20.32 -5.20 -19.59
CA SER A 32 -21.56 -4.90 -18.85
C SER A 32 -21.41 -5.19 -17.35
N ALA A 33 -20.85 -6.35 -17.00
CA ALA A 33 -20.57 -6.69 -15.60
C ALA A 33 -19.52 -5.76 -14.96
N LEU A 34 -18.51 -5.33 -15.73
CA LEU A 34 -17.52 -4.35 -15.28
C LEU A 34 -18.18 -2.99 -15.00
N ASN A 35 -19.04 -2.52 -15.92
CA ASN A 35 -19.76 -1.25 -15.78
C ASN A 35 -20.75 -1.29 -14.62
N GLN A 36 -21.49 -2.39 -14.44
CA GLN A 36 -22.41 -2.55 -13.32
C GLN A 36 -21.66 -2.64 -11.97
N LYS A 37 -20.51 -3.33 -11.93
CA LYS A 37 -19.62 -3.35 -10.75
C LYS A 37 -19.04 -1.96 -10.47
N SER A 38 -18.68 -1.21 -11.50
CA SER A 38 -18.20 0.18 -11.40
C SER A 38 -19.26 1.12 -10.83
N GLU A 39 -20.48 1.09 -11.36
CA GLU A 39 -21.61 1.92 -10.89
C GLU A 39 -22.04 1.57 -9.46
N ILE A 40 -22.08 0.27 -9.12
CA ILE A 40 -22.37 -0.18 -7.74
C ILE A 40 -21.24 0.23 -6.79
N SER A 41 -19.97 0.15 -7.22
CA SER A 41 -18.81 0.58 -6.41
C SER A 41 -18.70 2.09 -6.23
N ALA A 42 -19.42 2.90 -7.02
CA ALA A 42 -19.47 4.36 -6.87
C ALA A 42 -20.53 4.83 -5.86
N CYS A 43 -21.44 3.95 -5.42
CA CYS A 43 -22.48 4.32 -4.46
C CYS A 43 -21.88 4.55 -3.06
N PRO A 44 -22.13 5.71 -2.42
CA PRO A 44 -21.61 5.99 -1.07
C PRO A 44 -22.00 4.96 -0.03
N ALA A 45 -23.23 4.42 -0.10
CA ALA A 45 -23.67 3.38 0.82
C ALA A 45 -22.92 2.05 0.62
N GLN A 46 -22.54 1.71 -0.61
CA GLN A 46 -21.73 0.52 -0.87
C GLN A 46 -20.30 0.73 -0.37
N ARG A 47 -19.66 1.87 -0.71
CA ARG A 47 -18.31 2.21 -0.22
C ARG A 47 -18.23 2.25 1.30
N PHE A 48 -19.27 2.77 1.96
CA PHE A 48 -19.38 2.73 3.41
C PHE A 48 -19.36 1.30 3.94
N LEU A 49 -20.20 0.41 3.41
CA LEU A 49 -20.23 -0.99 3.86
C LEU A 49 -18.90 -1.71 3.56
N ASP A 50 -18.35 -1.51 2.36
CA ASP A 50 -17.07 -2.09 1.94
C ASP A 50 -15.93 -1.62 2.84
N LEU A 51 -15.95 -0.35 3.27
CA LEU A 51 -14.97 0.21 4.19
C LEU A 51 -14.94 -0.55 5.51
N PHE A 52 -16.10 -0.76 6.14
CA PHE A 52 -16.18 -1.51 7.38
C PHE A 52 -15.72 -2.96 7.21
N GLU A 53 -16.18 -3.64 6.16
CA GLU A 53 -15.77 -5.03 5.90
C GLU A 53 -14.28 -5.17 5.63
N ALA A 54 -13.68 -4.22 4.90
CA ALA A 54 -12.25 -4.14 4.63
C ALA A 54 -11.38 -3.89 5.88
N HIS A 55 -11.98 -3.34 6.93
CA HIS A 55 -11.34 -3.17 8.24
C HIS A 55 -11.76 -4.28 9.23
N GLY A 56 -12.40 -5.33 8.73
CA GLY A 56 -12.78 -6.49 9.52
C GLY A 56 -14.02 -6.27 10.38
N VAL A 57 -14.88 -5.32 10.07
CA VAL A 57 -16.16 -5.10 10.75
C VAL A 57 -17.28 -5.63 9.85
N ALA A 58 -17.88 -6.76 10.22
CA ALA A 58 -18.99 -7.31 9.43
C ALA A 58 -20.20 -6.36 9.45
N LYS A 59 -21.04 -6.37 8.41
CA LYS A 59 -22.22 -5.49 8.31
C LYS A 59 -23.15 -5.54 9.54
N SER A 60 -23.30 -6.72 10.14
CA SER A 60 -24.09 -6.93 11.36
C SER A 60 -23.45 -6.34 12.61
N GLN A 61 -22.15 -6.06 12.60
CA GLN A 61 -21.37 -5.51 13.71
C GLN A 61 -21.23 -3.99 13.64
N ILE A 62 -21.45 -3.37 12.47
CA ILE A 62 -21.34 -1.92 12.27
C ILE A 62 -22.15 -1.13 13.33
N PRO A 63 -23.43 -1.45 13.62
CA PRO A 63 -24.18 -0.72 14.64
C PRO A 63 -23.54 -0.73 16.04
N ALA A 64 -22.95 -1.85 16.43
CA ALA A 64 -22.34 -2.00 17.75
C ALA A 64 -20.96 -1.33 17.83
N PHE A 65 -20.18 -1.41 16.74
CA PHE A 65 -18.82 -0.87 16.67
C PHE A 65 -18.81 0.64 16.37
N PHE A 66 -19.57 1.08 15.37
CA PHE A 66 -19.61 2.47 14.91
C PHE A 66 -20.69 3.30 15.60
N GLY A 67 -21.83 2.69 15.92
CA GLY A 67 -22.96 3.37 16.54
C GLY A 67 -23.66 4.35 15.59
N ARG A 68 -23.83 5.60 16.07
CA ARG A 68 -24.49 6.72 15.37
C ARG A 68 -25.93 6.46 14.92
N GLY A 69 -26.66 5.64 15.69
CA GLY A 69 -28.08 5.38 15.47
C GLY A 69 -28.40 4.47 14.28
N LEU A 70 -27.39 3.84 13.66
CA LEU A 70 -27.60 2.80 12.67
C LEU A 70 -28.10 1.52 13.33
N THR A 71 -28.96 0.78 12.64
CA THR A 71 -29.42 -0.55 13.05
C THR A 71 -28.84 -1.64 12.15
N ILE A 72 -28.92 -2.90 12.59
CA ILE A 72 -28.51 -4.06 11.78
C ILE A 72 -29.29 -4.10 10.47
N SER A 73 -30.57 -3.74 10.50
CA SER A 73 -31.41 -3.69 9.29
C SER A 73 -30.91 -2.64 8.32
N ASP A 74 -30.49 -1.46 8.79
CA ASP A 74 -29.97 -0.40 7.92
C ASP A 74 -28.71 -0.87 7.18
N CYS A 75 -27.80 -1.55 7.89
CA CYS A 75 -26.54 -2.04 7.33
C CYS A 75 -26.67 -3.31 6.47
N SER A 76 -27.87 -3.90 6.38
CA SER A 76 -28.06 -5.18 5.68
C SER A 76 -27.97 -5.05 4.16
N SER A 77 -28.12 -3.85 3.60
CA SER A 77 -27.93 -3.59 2.17
C SER A 77 -27.64 -2.11 1.88
N PRO A 78 -26.93 -1.79 0.79
CA PRO A 78 -26.67 -0.40 0.41
C PRO A 78 -27.94 0.43 0.26
N MET A 79 -29.02 -0.16 -0.29
CA MET A 79 -30.28 0.53 -0.52
C MET A 79 -31.01 0.92 0.78
N LYS A 80 -30.85 0.13 1.85
CA LYS A 80 -31.40 0.49 3.16
C LYS A 80 -30.52 1.55 3.83
N LEU A 81 -29.21 1.35 3.83
CA LEU A 81 -28.25 2.28 4.42
C LEU A 81 -28.36 3.67 3.78
N LEU A 82 -28.53 3.75 2.45
CA LEU A 82 -28.65 5.01 1.73
C LEU A 82 -29.78 5.91 2.25
N LYS A 83 -30.85 5.34 2.81
CA LYS A 83 -31.97 6.10 3.40
C LYS A 83 -31.63 6.75 4.74
N LYS A 84 -30.51 6.34 5.34
CA LYS A 84 -30.03 6.80 6.66
C LYS A 84 -28.71 7.53 6.57
N LEU A 85 -27.97 7.37 5.48
CA LEU A 85 -26.66 7.94 5.28
C LEU A 85 -26.73 9.48 5.28
N THR A 86 -25.93 10.10 6.12
CA THR A 86 -25.77 11.55 6.21
C THR A 86 -24.32 11.93 5.95
N ASP A 87 -24.07 13.20 5.65
CA ASP A 87 -22.71 13.75 5.52
C ASP A 87 -21.90 13.55 6.83
N GLU A 88 -22.55 13.68 7.99
CA GLU A 88 -21.92 13.41 9.29
C GLU A 88 -21.48 11.95 9.41
N LEU A 89 -22.35 10.97 9.10
CA LEU A 89 -22.00 9.55 9.15
C LEU A 89 -20.80 9.22 8.25
N LEU A 90 -20.73 9.83 7.06
CA LEU A 90 -19.62 9.64 6.14
C LEU A 90 -18.33 10.24 6.68
N LYS A 91 -18.37 11.46 7.22
CA LYS A 91 -17.21 12.12 7.85
C LYS A 91 -16.71 11.34 9.06
N ASP A 92 -17.62 10.83 9.89
CA ASP A 92 -17.26 10.02 11.04
C ASP A 92 -16.58 8.71 10.63
N ALA A 93 -17.09 8.03 9.60
CA ALA A 93 -16.46 6.82 9.08
C ALA A 93 -15.10 7.11 8.42
N ALA A 94 -14.99 8.22 7.69
CA ALA A 94 -13.72 8.67 7.11
C ALA A 94 -12.67 8.93 8.18
N ASN A 95 -13.03 9.64 9.25
CA ASN A 95 -12.15 9.94 10.37
C ASN A 95 -11.75 8.69 11.15
N LEU A 96 -12.70 7.76 11.36
CA LEU A 96 -12.44 6.51 12.07
C LEU A 96 -11.37 5.66 11.37
N PHE A 97 -11.43 5.56 10.04
CA PHE A 97 -10.52 4.72 9.26
C PHE A 97 -9.41 5.48 8.53
N ALA A 98 -9.28 6.79 8.77
CA ALA A 98 -8.34 7.68 8.08
C ALA A 98 -8.41 7.60 6.53
N VAL A 99 -9.61 7.39 5.98
CA VAL A 99 -9.84 7.36 4.53
C VAL A 99 -10.20 8.74 3.98
N ASN A 100 -10.03 8.91 2.67
CA ASN A 100 -10.46 10.09 1.96
C ASN A 100 -11.99 10.14 1.90
N ILE A 101 -12.57 11.21 2.45
CA ILE A 101 -14.02 11.42 2.42
C ILE A 101 -14.57 11.52 1.00
N ASP A 102 -13.79 12.03 0.05
CA ASP A 102 -14.18 12.12 -1.36
C ASP A 102 -14.32 10.73 -1.99
N TRP A 103 -13.52 9.76 -1.53
CA TRP A 103 -13.72 8.38 -1.91
C TRP A 103 -15.04 7.86 -1.36
N LEU A 104 -15.40 8.11 -0.10
CA LEU A 104 -16.72 7.72 0.39
C LEU A 104 -17.87 8.38 -0.39
N TYR A 105 -17.67 9.60 -0.92
CA TYR A 105 -18.64 10.27 -1.80
C TYR A 105 -18.74 9.72 -3.22
N GLY A 106 -17.83 8.83 -3.63
CA GLY A 106 -17.83 8.30 -4.99
C GLY A 106 -17.14 9.21 -6.01
N THR A 107 -16.41 10.25 -5.57
CA THR A 107 -15.86 11.28 -6.48
C THR A 107 -14.39 11.07 -6.84
N THR A 108 -13.70 10.15 -6.16
CA THR A 108 -12.33 9.75 -6.46
C THR A 108 -12.11 8.26 -6.20
N ASP A 109 -11.08 7.70 -6.81
CA ASP A 109 -10.61 6.33 -6.54
C ASP A 109 -9.50 6.28 -5.48
N GLU A 110 -9.06 7.45 -4.99
CA GLU A 110 -8.09 7.56 -3.89
C GLU A 110 -8.75 7.28 -2.55
N VAL A 111 -8.67 6.02 -2.09
CA VAL A 111 -9.18 5.54 -0.80
C VAL A 111 -8.49 6.21 0.38
N TYR A 112 -7.15 6.30 0.35
CA TYR A 112 -6.35 6.85 1.45
C TYR A 112 -5.59 8.08 0.99
N LYS A 113 -5.49 9.07 1.88
CA LYS A 113 -4.55 10.18 1.69
C LYS A 113 -3.14 9.67 1.96
N ILE A 114 -2.22 9.89 1.02
CA ILE A 114 -0.83 9.49 1.17
C ILE A 114 -0.04 10.56 1.91
N HIS A 115 0.66 10.15 2.98
CA HIS A 115 1.64 10.98 3.67
C HIS A 115 2.95 10.99 2.88
N GLN A 116 3.37 12.18 2.46
CA GLN A 116 4.53 12.39 1.60
C GLN A 116 5.66 13.05 2.39
N PHE A 117 6.74 12.31 2.60
CA PHE A 117 7.94 12.79 3.31
C PHE A 117 9.19 12.75 2.42
N TYR A 118 9.02 12.64 1.11
CA TYR A 118 10.13 12.70 0.16
C TYR A 118 10.86 14.05 0.29
N LYS A 119 12.18 13.99 0.46
CA LYS A 119 13.07 15.13 0.77
C LYS A 119 12.86 15.81 2.11
N HIS A 120 11.85 15.40 2.88
CA HIS A 120 11.47 16.02 4.14
C HIS A 120 11.18 14.97 5.23
N PRO A 121 12.12 14.03 5.53
CA PRO A 121 11.90 13.01 6.56
C PRO A 121 11.71 13.61 7.96
N GLU A 122 12.13 14.85 8.22
CA GLU A 122 11.87 15.58 9.45
C GLU A 122 10.37 15.71 9.77
N TYR A 123 9.51 15.79 8.76
CA TYR A 123 8.06 15.84 8.95
C TYR A 123 7.48 14.48 9.36
N CYS A 124 8.15 13.38 9.01
CA CYS A 124 7.77 12.04 9.47
C CYS A 124 7.86 11.94 11.00
N LYS A 125 8.86 12.60 11.62
CA LYS A 125 9.01 12.63 13.07
C LYS A 125 7.78 13.21 13.76
N GLY A 126 7.37 14.43 13.39
CA GLY A 126 6.20 15.07 13.98
C GLY A 126 4.91 14.28 13.75
N PHE A 127 4.79 13.64 12.57
CA PHE A 127 3.68 12.75 12.27
C PHE A 127 3.62 11.52 13.20
N VAL A 128 4.74 10.82 13.37
CA VAL A 128 4.82 9.62 14.23
C VAL A 128 4.62 9.98 15.71
N GLU A 129 5.20 11.09 16.17
CA GLU A 129 5.02 11.58 17.53
C GLU A 129 3.55 11.92 17.82
N ALA A 130 2.84 12.53 16.86
CA ALA A 130 1.41 12.79 16.97
C ALA A 130 0.61 11.48 17.11
N LEU A 131 0.87 10.49 16.25
CA LEU A 131 0.20 9.18 16.34
C LEU A 131 0.44 8.50 17.69
N LYS A 132 1.67 8.54 18.21
CA LYS A 132 1.99 7.95 19.52
C LYS A 132 1.33 8.69 20.68
N SER A 133 1.14 10.00 20.58
CA SER A 133 0.55 10.80 21.64
C SER A 133 -0.91 10.43 21.93
N GLU A 134 -1.58 9.78 20.98
CA GLU A 134 -2.94 9.24 21.13
C GLU A 134 -2.99 7.98 22.02
N GLY A 135 -1.83 7.37 22.34
CA GLY A 135 -1.75 6.20 23.23
C GLY A 135 -2.19 4.88 22.59
N CYS A 136 -2.43 4.88 21.28
CA CYS A 136 -2.86 3.70 20.51
C CYS A 136 -1.71 2.71 20.29
N ASN A 137 -2.04 1.43 20.14
CA ASN A 137 -1.09 0.43 19.68
C ASN A 137 -0.81 0.62 18.19
N LEU A 138 0.47 0.71 17.84
CA LEU A 138 0.94 0.92 16.47
C LEU A 138 1.78 -0.26 16.00
N THR A 139 1.48 -0.78 14.82
CA THR A 139 2.32 -1.74 14.11
C THR A 139 2.60 -1.23 12.71
N CYS A 140 3.76 -1.54 12.14
CA CYS A 140 4.17 -0.97 10.87
C CYS A 140 4.70 -2.03 9.90
N TYR A 141 4.34 -1.92 8.62
CA TYR A 141 4.98 -2.62 7.52
C TYR A 141 5.85 -1.67 6.70
N ALA A 142 7.08 -2.07 6.44
CA ALA A 142 7.95 -1.46 5.45
C ALA A 142 7.90 -2.33 4.19
N LEU A 143 7.34 -1.80 3.09
CA LEU A 143 7.00 -2.56 1.89
C LEU A 143 7.91 -2.23 0.70
N TRP A 144 8.47 -3.28 0.10
CA TRP A 144 9.28 -3.24 -1.12
C TRP A 144 8.76 -4.20 -2.19
N PRO A 145 9.11 -3.99 -3.47
CA PRO A 145 8.69 -4.91 -4.50
C PRO A 145 9.46 -6.24 -4.39
N ASN A 146 8.78 -7.36 -4.62
CA ASN A 146 9.30 -8.74 -4.45
C ASN A 146 10.11 -9.29 -5.63
N LYS A 147 10.34 -8.50 -6.67
CA LYS A 147 11.17 -8.90 -7.80
C LYS A 147 12.55 -8.27 -7.64
N ASN A 148 13.59 -8.98 -8.06
CA ASN A 148 14.91 -8.39 -8.28
C ASN A 148 14.80 -7.50 -9.52
N LEU A 149 14.53 -6.23 -9.29
CA LEU A 149 14.07 -5.34 -10.34
C LEU A 149 15.26 -4.60 -10.90
N THR A 150 15.63 -4.96 -12.13
CA THR A 150 16.50 -4.17 -12.97
C THR A 150 15.87 -2.78 -13.18
N PHE A 151 16.41 -1.78 -12.49
CA PHE A 151 16.36 -0.33 -12.78
C PHE A 151 15.03 0.22 -13.30
N THR A 152 13.96 -0.04 -12.57
CA THR A 152 12.59 0.31 -12.94
C THR A 152 11.94 1.08 -11.80
N ASP A 153 11.06 2.03 -12.14
CA ASP A 153 10.47 3.02 -11.21
C ASP A 153 9.40 2.44 -10.27
N PHE A 154 9.71 1.31 -9.63
CA PHE A 154 8.77 0.67 -8.72
C PHE A 154 8.65 1.41 -7.42
N LYS A 155 7.42 1.50 -6.92
CA LYS A 155 7.14 2.22 -5.68
C LYS A 155 7.63 1.43 -4.47
N SER A 156 7.81 2.14 -3.38
CA SER A 156 7.89 1.60 -2.03
C SER A 156 6.93 2.37 -1.13
N ALA A 157 6.51 1.72 -0.05
CA ALA A 157 5.55 2.30 0.90
C ALA A 157 5.87 1.87 2.32
N ILE A 158 5.40 2.67 3.27
CA ILE A 158 5.34 2.29 4.68
C ILE A 158 3.87 2.37 5.09
N VAL A 159 3.34 1.32 5.72
CA VAL A 159 1.95 1.26 6.18
C VAL A 159 1.97 1.13 7.69
N ILE A 160 1.51 2.17 8.38
CA ILE A 160 1.32 2.16 9.84
C ILE A 160 -0.14 1.79 10.11
N MET A 161 -0.33 0.73 10.90
CA MET A 161 -1.63 0.26 11.38
C MET A 161 -1.79 0.73 12.80
N GLU A 162 -2.86 1.47 13.04
CA GLU A 162 -3.22 2.00 14.36
C GLU A 162 -4.49 1.34 14.85
N GLU A 163 -4.48 0.79 16.06
CA GLU A 163 -5.66 0.22 16.70
C GLU A 163 -6.68 1.32 17.05
N VAL A 164 -7.91 1.20 16.54
CA VAL A 164 -9.02 2.16 16.75
C VAL A 164 -10.19 1.57 17.55
N GLY A 165 -10.07 0.31 17.97
CA GLY A 165 -11.06 -0.39 18.76
C GLY A 165 -10.93 -1.89 18.61
N CYS A 166 -11.89 -2.65 19.17
CA CYS A 166 -11.87 -4.10 19.11
C CYS A 166 -13.28 -4.69 18.95
N ILE A 167 -13.37 -5.85 18.32
CA ILE A 167 -14.60 -6.65 18.24
C ILE A 167 -14.25 -8.08 18.65
N ASN A 168 -14.83 -8.57 19.75
CA ASN A 168 -14.53 -9.90 20.30
C ASN A 168 -13.01 -10.11 20.46
N GLU A 169 -12.33 -9.17 21.12
CA GLU A 169 -10.87 -9.18 21.36
C GLU A 169 -10.00 -9.05 20.09
N ARG A 170 -10.61 -9.02 18.90
CA ARG A 170 -9.90 -8.76 17.64
C ARG A 170 -9.70 -7.25 17.45
N PRO A 171 -8.46 -6.75 17.36
CA PRO A 171 -8.21 -5.34 17.12
C PRO A 171 -8.66 -4.92 15.71
N ILE A 172 -9.36 -3.80 15.65
CA ILE A 172 -9.73 -3.09 14.43
C ILE A 172 -8.74 -1.96 14.26
N HIS A 173 -8.22 -1.82 13.04
CA HIS A 173 -7.17 -0.85 12.76
C HIS A 173 -7.65 0.21 11.77
N ARG A 174 -7.04 1.40 11.78
CA ARG A 174 -6.99 2.33 10.65
C ARG A 174 -5.60 2.34 10.04
N LEU A 175 -5.50 2.77 8.79
CA LEU A 175 -4.24 2.74 8.03
C LEU A 175 -3.73 4.14 7.75
N HIS A 176 -2.45 4.36 8.03
CA HIS A 176 -1.69 5.53 7.60
C HIS A 176 -0.63 5.09 6.59
N ILE A 177 -0.76 5.57 5.36
CA ILE A 177 0.12 5.16 4.27
C ILE A 177 1.10 6.26 3.94
N LEU A 178 2.38 5.96 4.08
CA LEU A 178 3.48 6.81 3.62
C LEU A 178 3.96 6.28 2.27
N GLY A 179 4.10 7.18 1.31
CA GLY A 179 4.44 6.83 -0.07
C GLY A 179 5.27 7.89 -0.77
N GLY A 180 5.29 7.81 -2.11
CA GLY A 180 6.04 8.74 -2.97
C GLY A 180 7.49 8.37 -3.24
N TRP A 181 7.91 7.17 -2.84
CA TRP A 181 9.27 6.70 -3.05
C TRP A 181 9.36 5.71 -4.19
N VAL A 182 10.31 5.95 -5.09
CA VAL A 182 10.76 4.97 -6.08
C VAL A 182 11.89 4.16 -5.47
N HIS A 183 11.69 2.85 -5.33
CA HIS A 183 12.59 1.93 -4.64
C HIS A 183 14.01 1.92 -5.24
N SER A 184 14.14 1.93 -6.56
CA SER A 184 15.43 1.91 -7.26
C SER A 184 16.16 3.25 -7.27
N TYR A 185 15.47 4.35 -6.93
CA TYR A 185 16.06 5.70 -6.96
C TYR A 185 16.73 6.03 -5.63
N TRP A 186 18.04 6.30 -5.66
CA TRP A 186 18.86 6.50 -4.47
C TRP A 186 18.34 7.59 -3.51
N LYS A 187 17.77 8.70 -4.02
CA LYS A 187 17.17 9.73 -3.13
C LYS A 187 16.00 9.17 -2.36
N CYS A 188 15.10 8.48 -3.06
CA CYS A 188 13.94 7.87 -2.44
C CYS A 188 14.36 6.81 -1.41
N ARG A 189 15.41 6.05 -1.72
CA ARG A 189 16.00 5.07 -0.82
C ARG A 189 16.45 5.68 0.51
N GLY A 190 17.23 6.76 0.48
CA GLY A 190 17.70 7.45 1.68
C GLY A 190 16.55 8.00 2.52
N TYR A 191 15.59 8.70 1.91
CA TYR A 191 14.45 9.26 2.64
C TYR A 191 13.49 8.20 3.19
N TYR A 192 13.32 7.09 2.46
CA TYR A 192 12.59 5.93 2.95
C TYR A 192 13.27 5.34 4.20
N ALA A 193 14.59 5.12 4.14
CA ALA A 193 15.37 4.62 5.28
C ALA A 193 15.30 5.55 6.49
N ALA A 194 15.40 6.87 6.28
CA ALA A 194 15.24 7.86 7.34
C ALA A 194 13.85 7.74 8.00
N CYS A 195 12.77 7.71 7.21
CA CYS A 195 11.41 7.55 7.75
C CYS A 195 11.24 6.23 8.51
N THR A 196 11.76 5.11 7.97
CA THR A 196 11.74 3.81 8.67
C THR A 196 12.48 3.89 10.00
N SER A 197 13.68 4.50 10.03
CA SER A 197 14.47 4.65 11.26
C SER A 197 13.78 5.54 12.31
N ILE A 198 13.08 6.60 11.87
CA ILE A 198 12.31 7.51 12.75
C ILE A 198 11.14 6.77 13.39
N ILE A 199 10.40 5.96 12.61
CA ILE A 199 9.30 5.13 13.11
C ILE A 199 9.83 4.13 14.14
N MET A 200 10.91 3.43 13.80
CA MET A 200 11.59 2.45 14.65
C MET A 200 12.10 3.07 15.96
N LYS A 201 12.72 4.25 15.89
CA LYS A 201 13.19 5.00 17.07
C LYS A 201 12.06 5.33 18.04
N ASN A 202 10.85 5.54 17.51
CA ASN A 202 9.65 5.79 18.29
C ASN A 202 9.01 4.51 18.86
N ASP A 203 9.74 3.39 18.97
CA ASP A 203 9.24 2.13 19.56
C ASP A 203 8.05 1.51 18.81
N ILE A 204 7.85 1.89 17.55
CA ILE A 204 6.91 1.23 16.67
C ILE A 204 7.65 0.05 16.02
N ARG A 205 7.09 -1.15 16.15
CA ARG A 205 7.67 -2.33 15.52
C ARG A 205 7.44 -2.27 14.01
N VAL A 206 8.53 -2.30 13.26
CA VAL A 206 8.50 -2.32 11.79
C VAL A 206 8.82 -3.72 11.29
N PHE A 207 7.94 -4.26 10.47
CA PHE A 207 8.12 -5.52 9.78
C PHE A 207 8.44 -5.26 8.31
N GLY A 208 9.66 -5.59 7.89
CA GLY A 208 10.04 -5.54 6.48
C GLY A 208 9.36 -6.68 5.70
N LYS A 209 8.64 -6.33 4.64
CA LYS A 209 7.99 -7.28 3.73
C LYS A 209 8.21 -6.91 2.27
N THR A 210 8.31 -7.93 1.43
CA THR A 210 8.18 -7.74 -0.02
C THR A 210 6.73 -7.91 -0.46
N ILE A 211 6.37 -7.42 -1.64
CA ILE A 211 5.02 -7.49 -2.21
C ILE A 211 5.10 -7.37 -3.74
N GLU A 212 4.16 -7.94 -4.48
CA GLU A 212 4.10 -7.76 -5.94
C GLU A 212 3.93 -6.28 -6.33
N VAL A 213 4.53 -5.92 -7.47
CA VAL A 213 4.62 -4.53 -7.95
C VAL A 213 3.27 -3.83 -8.08
N GLU A 214 2.28 -4.48 -8.69
CA GLU A 214 0.97 -3.89 -8.95
C GLU A 214 0.22 -3.60 -7.63
N PRO A 215 0.03 -4.59 -6.73
CA PRO A 215 -0.43 -4.37 -5.36
C PRO A 215 0.25 -3.21 -4.63
N LEU A 216 1.59 -3.15 -4.65
CA LEU A 216 2.37 -2.11 -3.99
C LEU A 216 2.11 -0.74 -4.59
N THR A 217 1.96 -0.66 -5.92
CA THR A 217 1.67 0.60 -6.61
C THR A 217 0.34 1.18 -6.16
N HIS A 218 -0.70 0.34 -6.03
CA HIS A 218 -1.99 0.80 -5.55
C HIS A 218 -1.97 1.21 -4.07
N ILE A 219 -1.24 0.48 -3.22
CA ILE A 219 -1.06 0.85 -1.81
C ILE A 219 -0.32 2.19 -1.72
N ALA A 220 0.82 2.33 -2.38
CA ALA A 220 1.64 3.54 -2.37
C ALA A 220 0.94 4.78 -2.97
N ASN A 221 -0.11 4.57 -3.76
CA ASN A 221 -0.97 5.63 -4.31
C ASN A 221 -2.27 5.83 -3.51
N GLY A 222 -2.54 4.98 -2.52
CA GLY A 222 -3.76 5.07 -1.71
C GLY A 222 -5.01 4.67 -2.46
N THR A 223 -4.92 3.97 -3.60
CA THR A 223 -6.06 3.59 -4.45
C THR A 223 -6.59 2.18 -4.17
N ARG A 224 -5.97 1.46 -3.24
CA ARG A 224 -6.42 0.12 -2.82
C ARG A 224 -7.04 0.18 -1.43
N LEU A 225 -8.29 -0.25 -1.35
CA LEU A 225 -8.90 -0.70 -0.09
C LEU A 225 -8.45 -2.17 0.12
N PRO A 226 -7.63 -2.48 1.13
CA PRO A 226 -7.19 -3.85 1.37
C PRO A 226 -8.38 -4.73 1.78
N ALA A 227 -8.33 -6.01 1.43
CA ALA A 227 -9.28 -6.98 1.95
C ALA A 227 -8.89 -7.33 3.40
N TYR A 228 -9.86 -7.73 4.20
CA TYR A 228 -9.62 -8.26 5.53
C TYR A 228 -9.74 -9.78 5.53
N ASN A 229 -8.73 -10.48 6.04
CA ASN A 229 -8.83 -11.90 6.32
C ASN A 229 -9.36 -12.09 7.75
N PHE A 230 -10.59 -12.59 7.87
CA PHE A 230 -11.21 -12.87 9.18
C PHE A 230 -10.58 -14.04 9.91
N ASP A 231 -10.00 -15.01 9.19
CA ASP A 231 -9.36 -16.18 9.79
C ASP A 231 -8.04 -15.79 10.47
N ASP A 232 -7.23 -14.98 9.78
CA ASP A 232 -5.94 -14.50 10.30
C ASP A 232 -6.05 -13.20 11.11
N SER A 233 -7.22 -12.57 11.13
CA SER A 233 -7.47 -11.28 11.79
C SER A 233 -6.55 -10.15 11.32
N LEU A 234 -6.20 -10.13 10.04
CA LEU A 234 -5.23 -9.20 9.44
C LEU A 234 -5.71 -8.69 8.08
N PHE A 235 -5.17 -7.54 7.68
CA PHE A 235 -5.29 -7.07 6.31
C PHE A 235 -4.55 -8.01 5.35
N ASP A 236 -5.22 -8.40 4.28
CA ASP A 236 -4.61 -9.10 3.17
C ASP A 236 -3.98 -8.11 2.20
N PHE A 237 -2.72 -7.78 2.50
CA PHE A 237 -1.85 -7.02 1.60
C PHE A 237 -1.14 -7.92 0.58
N THR A 238 -1.37 -9.24 0.54
CA THR A 238 -0.64 -10.18 -0.33
C THR A 238 0.88 -10.11 -0.12
N LEU A 239 1.30 -10.15 1.15
CA LEU A 239 2.70 -9.99 1.57
C LEU A 239 3.56 -11.18 1.14
N GLY A 240 4.77 -10.90 0.67
CA GLY A 240 5.81 -11.86 0.33
C GLY A 240 6.81 -12.09 1.47
N GLU A 241 8.07 -12.27 1.07
CA GLU A 241 9.19 -12.57 1.96
C GLU A 241 9.43 -11.47 3.00
N SER A 242 9.95 -11.88 4.15
CA SER A 242 10.33 -10.94 5.21
C SER A 242 11.76 -10.47 5.03
N TRP A 243 12.02 -9.23 5.42
CA TRP A 243 13.38 -8.68 5.53
C TRP A 243 13.50 -7.89 6.85
N LEU A 244 14.73 -7.72 7.31
CA LEU A 244 15.04 -7.05 8.57
C LEU A 244 15.19 -5.55 8.33
N ALA A 245 14.35 -4.76 9.02
CA ALA A 245 14.27 -3.32 8.80
C ALA A 245 15.48 -2.57 9.35
N ASP A 246 16.11 -3.12 10.39
CA ASP A 246 17.39 -2.68 10.96
C ASP A 246 18.56 -2.96 10.01
N ASP A 247 18.68 -4.18 9.46
CA ASP A 247 19.72 -4.50 8.46
C ASP A 247 19.69 -3.52 7.28
N PHE A 248 18.49 -3.13 6.84
CA PHE A 248 18.34 -2.15 5.77
C PHE A 248 18.90 -0.76 6.12
N ILE A 249 18.92 -0.40 7.40
CA ILE A 249 19.40 0.90 7.87
C ILE A 249 20.91 0.83 8.15
N ASP A 250 21.42 -0.26 8.72
CA ASP A 250 22.79 -0.33 9.24
C ASP A 250 23.77 -1.22 8.45
N ASN A 251 23.29 -1.92 7.41
CA ASN A 251 24.14 -2.68 6.49
C ASN A 251 24.16 -2.02 5.09
N PRO A 252 25.32 -1.53 4.60
CA PRO A 252 25.41 -0.88 3.30
C PRO A 252 25.04 -1.81 2.13
N GLU A 253 25.35 -3.12 2.21
CA GLU A 253 24.98 -4.06 1.16
C GLU A 253 23.45 -4.18 1.03
N CYS A 254 22.75 -4.28 2.16
CA CYS A 254 21.29 -4.35 2.20
C CYS A 254 20.65 -3.03 1.74
N TYR A 255 21.21 -1.89 2.16
CA TYR A 255 20.74 -0.55 1.80
C TYR A 255 20.86 -0.28 0.29
N LEU A 256 22.00 -0.66 -0.31
CA LEU A 256 22.32 -0.40 -1.72
C LEU A 256 21.69 -1.41 -2.69
N LYS A 257 21.21 -2.55 -2.19
CA LYS A 257 20.63 -3.60 -3.02
C LYS A 257 19.45 -3.06 -3.87
N GLY A 258 19.62 -3.12 -5.18
CA GLY A 258 18.59 -2.72 -6.15
C GLY A 258 18.53 -1.21 -6.43
N ILE A 259 19.46 -0.41 -5.91
CA ILE A 259 19.66 0.97 -6.36
C ILE A 259 20.22 0.95 -7.79
N SER A 260 19.74 1.87 -8.63
CA SER A 260 20.36 2.11 -9.94
C SER A 260 21.77 2.69 -9.77
N PRO A 261 22.83 2.04 -10.31
CA PRO A 261 24.17 2.58 -10.22
C PRO A 261 24.32 3.88 -11.01
N GLU A 262 23.45 4.14 -11.99
CA GLU A 262 23.59 5.26 -12.93
C GLU A 262 24.97 5.24 -13.63
N THR A 263 25.33 6.30 -14.35
CA THR A 263 26.63 6.40 -15.02
C THR A 263 27.75 6.46 -13.99
N ASP A 264 28.84 5.71 -14.22
CA ASP A 264 30.03 5.68 -13.37
C ASP A 264 29.73 5.43 -11.87
N ASN A 265 28.74 4.58 -11.58
CA ASN A 265 28.29 4.24 -10.22
C ASN A 265 27.79 5.44 -9.37
N PHE A 266 27.50 6.59 -9.99
CA PHE A 266 27.04 7.80 -9.30
C PHE A 266 25.88 7.53 -8.33
N GLY A 267 24.90 6.72 -8.71
CA GLY A 267 23.74 6.43 -7.88
C GLY A 267 24.08 5.70 -6.58
N LEU A 268 25.11 4.85 -6.58
CA LEU A 268 25.59 4.16 -5.37
C LEU A 268 26.34 5.13 -4.46
N HIS A 269 27.26 5.93 -5.00
CA HIS A 269 27.99 6.94 -4.24
C HIS A 269 27.03 7.96 -3.62
N ALA A 270 26.11 8.50 -4.42
CA ALA A 270 25.12 9.46 -3.94
C ALA A 270 24.17 8.87 -2.89
N ALA A 271 23.88 7.56 -2.94
CA ALA A 271 23.10 6.88 -1.91
C ALA A 271 23.83 6.84 -0.56
N ILE A 272 25.14 6.57 -0.58
CA ILE A 272 25.99 6.54 0.62
C ILE A 272 26.15 7.96 1.19
N ASP A 273 26.46 8.95 0.34
CA ASP A 273 26.57 10.35 0.74
C ASP A 273 25.29 10.84 1.43
N LEU A 274 24.13 10.53 0.83
CA LEU A 274 22.84 10.90 1.40
C LEU A 274 22.60 10.20 2.74
N TRP A 275 22.95 8.92 2.84
CA TRP A 275 22.82 8.17 4.09
C TRP A 275 23.65 8.82 5.21
N LEU A 276 24.93 9.12 4.93
CA LEU A 276 25.86 9.74 5.89
C LEU A 276 25.36 11.12 6.31
N ASN A 277 24.88 11.93 5.36
CA ASN A 277 24.35 13.25 5.61
C ASN A 277 23.06 13.23 6.46
N LEU A 278 22.16 12.29 6.20
CA LEU A 278 20.93 12.11 6.99
C LEU A 278 21.23 11.65 8.42
N GLU A 279 22.23 10.80 8.60
CA GLU A 279 22.67 10.35 9.92
C GLU A 279 23.35 11.49 10.70
N GLU A 280 24.21 12.29 10.06
CA GLU A 280 24.82 13.48 10.66
C GLU A 280 23.76 14.51 11.14
N GLN A 281 22.67 14.67 10.38
CA GLN A 281 21.54 15.50 10.76
C GLN A 281 20.65 14.90 11.86
N GLY A 282 20.89 13.65 12.26
CA GLY A 282 20.06 12.92 13.23
C GLY A 282 18.70 12.47 12.69
N LEU A 283 18.54 12.44 11.36
CA LEU A 283 17.32 12.00 10.67
C LEU A 283 17.33 10.52 10.33
N LEU A 284 18.52 9.91 10.26
CA LEU A 284 18.70 8.48 10.15
C LEU A 284 19.29 7.93 11.46
N ILE A 285 18.46 7.22 12.24
CA ILE A 285 18.75 6.94 13.66
C ILE A 285 19.18 5.48 13.85
N ILE A 286 20.50 5.28 14.01
CA ILE A 286 21.11 3.95 14.15
C ILE A 286 21.40 3.54 15.60
N THR A 287 21.43 4.50 16.53
CA THR A 287 21.82 4.29 17.95
C THR A 287 20.98 3.27 18.70
N LYS A 288 19.78 2.94 18.21
CA LYS A 288 18.90 1.98 18.86
C LYS A 288 19.24 0.52 18.52
N TYR A 289 19.94 0.29 17.42
CA TYR A 289 20.13 -1.05 16.85
C TYR A 289 21.60 -1.43 16.72
N SER A 290 22.46 -0.44 16.46
CA SER A 290 23.87 -0.66 16.16
C SER A 290 24.78 0.43 16.74
N ASN A 291 26.09 0.14 16.77
CA ASN A 291 27.11 1.11 17.16
C ASN A 291 27.30 2.13 16.01
N PRO A 292 27.00 3.43 16.21
CA PRO A 292 27.04 4.41 15.12
C PRO A 292 28.40 4.54 14.44
N GLN A 293 29.49 4.50 15.22
CA GLN A 293 30.84 4.63 14.69
C GLN A 293 31.23 3.45 13.81
N TYR A 294 30.81 2.24 14.21
CA TYR A 294 31.03 1.03 13.43
C TYR A 294 30.28 1.08 12.10
N VAL A 295 28.97 1.38 12.13
CA VAL A 295 28.13 1.47 10.93
C VAL A 295 28.64 2.54 9.98
N ARG A 296 28.96 3.74 10.48
CA ARG A 296 29.54 4.81 9.67
C ARG A 296 30.83 4.36 8.98
N THR A 297 31.67 3.60 9.67
CA THR A 297 32.91 3.04 9.09
C THR A 297 32.59 2.07 7.95
N LEU A 298 31.57 1.22 8.08
CA LEU A 298 31.14 0.31 7.00
C LEU A 298 30.71 1.06 5.75
N PHE A 299 29.88 2.09 5.89
CA PHE A 299 29.41 2.90 4.76
C PHE A 299 30.55 3.64 4.06
N VAL A 300 31.48 4.23 4.81
CA VAL A 300 32.67 4.90 4.25
C VAL A 300 33.59 3.89 3.54
N GLN A 301 33.78 2.69 4.08
CA GLN A 301 34.59 1.66 3.42
C GLN A 301 33.94 1.16 2.12
N PHE A 302 32.61 1.02 2.11
CA PHE A 302 31.87 0.62 0.93
C PHE A 302 31.98 1.66 -0.19
N GLU A 303 31.95 2.95 0.16
CA GLU A 303 32.13 4.06 -0.76
C GLU A 303 33.50 3.99 -1.48
N VAL A 304 34.57 3.73 -0.73
CA VAL A 304 35.93 3.57 -1.28
C VAL A 304 36.02 2.34 -2.17
N GLY A 305 35.39 1.22 -1.78
CA GLY A 305 35.38 -0.02 -2.55
C GLY A 305 34.62 0.04 -3.89
N CYS A 306 33.61 0.91 -4.00
CA CYS A 306 32.89 1.13 -5.26
C CYS A 306 33.69 1.94 -6.31
N GLY A 307 34.78 2.60 -5.91
CA GLY A 307 35.63 3.41 -6.81
C GLY A 307 36.65 2.62 -7.62
N ASP A 308 36.91 1.35 -7.26
CA ASP A 308 37.95 0.51 -7.87
C ASP A 308 37.40 -0.57 -8.83
N SER A 309 36.09 -0.58 -9.11
CA SER A 309 35.39 -1.61 -9.90
C SER A 309 34.81 -1.10 -11.22
#